data_AF-A0A7Y6DM99-F1
#
_entry.id   AF-A0A7Y6DM99-F1
#
_cell.length_a   1.000
_cell.length_b   1.000
_cell.length_c   1.000
_cell.angle_alpha   90.00
_cell.angle_beta   90.00
_cell.angle_gamma   90.00
#
_symmetry.space_group_name_H-M   'P 1'
#
loop_
_entity.id
_entity.type
_entity.pdbx_description
1 polymer ?
#
loop_
_entity_poly.entity_id
_entity_poly.type
_entity_poly.pdbx_seq_one_letter_code
_entity_poly.pdbx_strand_id
1 'polypeptide(L)'
;MDIAERRRIVDPVTQQEILVPAGISDERAIEHARREREGELHRLRFFVDWGHRYPLWESFTDKYAMEPVDYGVSPELERRLGEWVLFWTAHFEPAEGWDDPDSRAQWLAVGDDLVRELELEVYDIAVVLPEFR
;
A
#
# COMPACT_ATOMS: atom_id res chain seq x y z
N MET A 1 2.26 10.82 14.64
CA MET A 1 0.94 11.38 14.28
C MET A 1 1.19 12.50 13.31
N ASP A 2 1.21 12.15 12.03
CA ASP A 2 1.09 13.11 10.94
C ASP A 2 0.09 12.49 9.98
N ILE A 3 -1.16 12.96 10.05
CA ILE A 3 -2.16 12.64 9.06
C ILE A 3 -1.70 13.43 7.84
N ALA A 4 -0.87 12.83 6.99
CA ALA A 4 -0.59 13.44 5.69
C ALA A 4 -1.94 13.75 5.03
N GLU A 5 -2.19 15.04 4.89
CA GLU A 5 -3.43 15.77 4.63
C GLU A 5 -4.37 15.09 3.62
N ARG A 6 -5.18 14.13 4.08
CA ARG A 6 -6.33 13.68 3.30
C ARG A 6 -7.45 14.70 3.45
N ARG A 7 -7.85 15.34 2.35
CA ARG A 7 -9.02 16.21 2.36
C ARG A 7 -10.30 15.40 2.22
N ARG A 8 -11.37 15.83 2.88
CA ARG A 8 -12.69 15.21 2.77
C ARG A 8 -13.50 15.89 1.69
N ILE A 9 -14.07 15.10 0.79
CA ILE A 9 -15.10 15.54 -0.15
C ILE A 9 -16.34 14.66 0.00
N VAL A 10 -17.45 15.10 -0.60
CA VAL A 10 -18.68 14.31 -0.70
C VAL A 10 -18.88 13.96 -2.16
N ASP A 11 -19.01 12.67 -2.46
CA ASP A 11 -19.40 12.19 -3.79
C ASP A 11 -20.77 12.81 -4.14
N PRO A 12 -20.87 13.59 -5.23
CA PRO A 12 -22.11 14.30 -5.55
C PRO A 12 -23.25 13.35 -5.92
N VAL A 13 -22.95 12.13 -6.35
CA VAL A 13 -23.95 11.13 -6.76
C VAL A 13 -24.37 10.28 -5.57
N THR A 14 -23.42 9.71 -4.84
CA THR A 14 -23.72 8.75 -3.76
C THR A 14 -23.90 9.40 -2.40
N GLN A 15 -23.54 10.69 -2.25
CA GLN A 15 -23.51 11.43 -0.99
C GLN A 15 -22.60 10.81 0.09
N GLN A 16 -21.69 9.92 -0.32
CA GLN A 16 -20.71 9.30 0.56
C GLN A 16 -19.48 10.19 0.71
N GLU A 17 -18.88 10.17 1.90
CA GLU A 17 -17.63 10.88 2.15
C GLU A 17 -16.45 10.12 1.54
N ILE A 18 -15.59 10.84 0.82
CA ILE A 18 -14.35 10.31 0.24
C ILE A 18 -13.17 11.04 0.86
N LEU A 19 -12.16 10.27 1.26
CA LEU A 19 -10.86 10.79 1.68
C LEU A 19 -9.94 10.84 0.46
N VAL A 20 -9.54 12.05 0.08
CA VAL A 20 -8.69 12.29 -1.09
C VAL A 20 -7.24 12.41 -0.64
N PRO A 21 -6.34 11.51 -1.08
CA PRO A 21 -4.91 11.66 -0.82
C PRO A 21 -4.34 12.96 -1.39
N ALA A 22 -3.32 13.51 -0.73
CA ALA A 22 -2.58 14.64 -1.27
C ALA A 22 -2.02 14.30 -2.66
N GLY A 23 -2.18 15.21 -3.63
CA GLY A 23 -1.80 14.98 -5.03
C GLY A 23 -2.89 14.35 -5.91
N ILE A 24 -4.04 13.96 -5.33
CA ILE A 24 -5.19 13.46 -6.08
C ILE A 24 -6.27 14.56 -6.21
N SER A 25 -6.76 14.76 -7.43
CA SER A 25 -7.89 15.65 -7.72
C SER A 25 -9.22 15.05 -7.27
N ASP A 26 -10.24 15.87 -7.02
CA ASP A 26 -11.56 15.40 -6.60
C ASP A 26 -12.21 14.49 -7.65
N GLU A 27 -12.08 14.84 -8.92
CA GLU A 27 -12.61 14.04 -10.04
C GLU A 27 -12.00 12.63 -10.06
N ARG A 28 -10.66 12.53 -9.94
CA ARG A 28 -9.97 11.23 -9.84
C ARG A 28 -10.40 10.44 -8.61
N ALA A 29 -10.60 11.09 -7.46
CA ALA A 29 -11.04 10.41 -6.25
C ALA A 29 -12.48 9.88 -6.35
N ILE A 30 -13.38 10.65 -6.97
CA ILE A 30 -14.76 10.22 -7.26
C ILE A 30 -14.75 9.03 -8.22
N GLU A 31 -13.93 9.10 -9.27
CA GLU A 31 -13.80 7.99 -10.22
C GLU A 31 -13.21 6.74 -9.56
N HIS A 32 -12.16 6.87 -8.75
CA HIS A 32 -11.60 5.77 -7.98
C HIS A 32 -12.67 5.10 -7.10
N ALA A 33 -13.44 5.89 -6.34
CA ALA A 33 -14.51 5.37 -5.48
C ALA A 33 -15.62 4.68 -6.29
N ARG A 34 -15.95 5.19 -7.48
CA ARG A 34 -16.89 4.53 -8.40
C ARG A 34 -16.37 3.15 -8.84
N ARG A 35 -15.13 3.10 -9.33
CA ARG A 35 -14.48 1.88 -9.82
C ARG A 35 -14.29 0.84 -8.72
N GLU A 36 -13.95 1.28 -7.50
CA GLU A 36 -13.87 0.38 -6.34
C GLU A 36 -15.23 -0.28 -6.08
N ARG A 37 -16.32 0.48 -6.04
CA ARG A 37 -17.67 -0.05 -5.80
C ARG A 37 -18.12 -1.03 -6.89
N GLU A 38 -17.69 -0.81 -8.12
CA GLU A 38 -17.99 -1.68 -9.26
C GLU A 38 -17.07 -2.90 -9.35
N GLY A 39 -16.06 -3.00 -8.48
CA GLY A 39 -15.11 -4.11 -8.46
C GLY A 39 -14.08 -4.06 -9.61
N GLU A 40 -13.84 -2.88 -10.17
CA GLU A 40 -12.92 -2.67 -11.31
C GLU A 40 -11.47 -2.40 -10.88
N LEU A 41 -11.21 -2.30 -9.58
CA LEU A 41 -9.86 -2.08 -9.03
C LEU A 41 -9.30 -3.37 -8.45
N HIS A 42 -8.00 -3.57 -8.68
CA HIS A 42 -7.20 -4.58 -8.01
C HIS A 42 -7.22 -4.39 -6.48
N ARG A 43 -7.07 -5.50 -5.74
CA ARG A 43 -6.98 -5.46 -4.28
C ARG A 43 -5.57 -5.87 -3.85
N LEU A 44 -4.70 -4.88 -3.80
CA LEU A 44 -3.27 -5.07 -3.54
C LEU A 44 -3.02 -5.16 -2.03
N ARG A 45 -2.84 -6.38 -1.53
CA ARG A 45 -2.53 -6.65 -0.13
C ARG A 45 -1.05 -6.38 0.11
N PHE A 46 -0.77 -5.62 1.17
CA PHE A 46 0.56 -5.10 1.47
C PHE A 46 1.06 -5.67 2.81
N PHE A 47 1.92 -6.69 2.75
CA PHE A 47 2.55 -7.31 3.91
C PHE A 47 3.82 -8.08 3.53
N VAL A 48 4.70 -8.31 4.49
CA VAL A 48 5.90 -9.14 4.31
C VAL A 48 5.59 -10.61 4.61
N ASP A 49 6.18 -11.50 3.83
CA ASP A 49 6.21 -12.93 4.13
C ASP A 49 7.56 -13.50 3.69
N TRP A 50 7.90 -14.68 4.21
CA TRP A 50 9.13 -15.36 3.87
C TRP A 50 9.11 -15.81 2.40
N GLY A 51 10.23 -15.60 1.71
CA GLY A 51 10.47 -16.15 0.37
C GLY A 51 9.99 -15.27 -0.79
N HIS A 52 9.46 -14.07 -0.54
CA HIS A 52 9.18 -13.09 -1.59
C HIS A 52 9.94 -11.78 -1.36
N ARG A 53 10.40 -11.14 -2.44
CA ARG A 53 11.25 -9.94 -2.37
C ARG A 53 10.46 -8.66 -2.09
N TYR A 54 9.18 -8.65 -2.43
CA TYR A 54 8.33 -7.47 -2.37
C TYR A 54 7.10 -7.77 -1.50
N PRO A 55 6.53 -6.76 -0.83
CA PRO A 55 5.40 -6.97 0.07
C PRO A 55 4.05 -6.97 -0.66
N LEU A 56 4.00 -7.44 -1.90
CA LEU A 56 2.87 -7.25 -2.82
C LEU A 56 2.16 -8.58 -3.09
N TRP A 57 0.87 -8.65 -2.76
CA TRP A 57 0.07 -9.85 -2.88
C TRP A 57 -1.32 -9.54 -3.44
N GLU A 58 -1.82 -10.42 -4.30
CA GLU A 58 -3.18 -10.31 -4.82
C GLU A 58 -3.88 -11.67 -4.84
N SER A 59 -5.14 -11.68 -4.43
CA SER A 59 -6.00 -12.87 -4.50
C SER A 59 -6.88 -12.79 -5.74
N PHE A 60 -7.37 -13.95 -6.21
CA PHE A 60 -8.30 -14.05 -7.35
C PHE A 60 -7.70 -13.65 -8.71
N THR A 61 -6.38 -13.74 -8.83
CA THR A 61 -5.61 -13.66 -10.07
C THR A 61 -4.84 -14.97 -10.29
N ASP A 62 -4.27 -15.16 -11.48
CA ASP A 62 -3.40 -16.32 -11.78
C ASP A 62 -2.01 -16.22 -11.10
N LYS A 63 -1.66 -15.06 -10.51
CA LYS A 63 -0.38 -14.76 -9.86
C LYS A 63 -0.63 -14.19 -8.46
N TYR A 64 -0.29 -14.97 -7.43
CA TYR A 64 -0.51 -14.56 -6.03
C TYR A 64 0.57 -13.58 -5.51
N ALA A 65 1.84 -13.90 -5.74
CA ALA A 65 2.98 -13.07 -5.35
C ALA A 65 3.30 -12.10 -6.48
N MET A 66 3.05 -10.81 -6.27
CA MET A 66 3.13 -9.78 -7.31
C MET A 66 4.48 -9.08 -7.29
N GLU A 67 4.87 -8.55 -8.45
CA GLU A 67 6.07 -7.75 -8.64
C GLU A 67 5.69 -6.29 -8.91
N PRO A 68 6.56 -5.32 -8.57
CA PRO A 68 6.34 -3.90 -8.85
C PRO A 68 5.97 -3.63 -10.32
N VAL A 69 6.60 -4.36 -11.25
CA VAL A 69 6.34 -4.23 -12.70
C VAL A 69 4.91 -4.60 -13.10
N ASP A 70 4.24 -5.50 -12.35
CA ASP A 70 2.86 -5.91 -12.66
C ASP A 70 1.87 -4.75 -12.50
N TYR A 71 2.22 -3.73 -11.70
CA TYR A 71 1.40 -2.54 -11.45
C TYR A 71 2.01 -1.25 -12.02
N GLY A 72 3.15 -1.33 -12.71
CA GLY A 72 3.86 -0.16 -13.24
C GLY A 72 4.47 0.74 -12.15
N VAL A 73 4.81 0.16 -10.99
CA VAL A 73 5.48 0.86 -9.89
C VAL A 73 6.86 1.36 -10.33
N SER A 74 7.24 2.55 -9.87
CA SER A 74 8.49 3.20 -10.24
C SER A 74 9.72 2.44 -9.72
N PRO A 75 10.88 2.51 -10.41
CA PRO A 75 12.09 1.83 -9.97
C PRO A 75 12.57 2.27 -8.57
N GLU A 76 12.30 3.52 -8.19
CA GLU A 76 12.70 4.04 -6.89
C GLU A 76 11.81 3.47 -5.77
N LEU A 77 10.50 3.41 -5.97
CA LEU A 77 9.60 2.78 -5.01
C LEU A 77 9.84 1.26 -4.94
N GLU A 78 10.07 0.60 -6.08
CA GLU A 78 10.48 -0.81 -6.13
C GLU A 78 11.70 -1.08 -5.23
N ARG A 79 12.75 -0.27 -5.35
CA ARG A 79 13.97 -0.42 -4.55
C ARG A 79 13.65 -0.34 -3.05
N ARG A 80 12.87 0.66 -2.65
CA ARG A 80 12.52 0.89 -1.24
C ARG A 80 11.60 -0.20 -0.68
N LEU A 81 10.67 -0.72 -1.47
CA LEU A 81 9.85 -1.87 -1.10
C LEU A 81 10.73 -3.07 -0.76
N GLY A 82 11.72 -3.38 -1.62
CA GLY A 82 12.66 -4.47 -1.36
C GLY A 82 13.53 -4.25 -0.12
N GLU A 83 14.03 -3.02 0.09
CA GLU A 83 14.81 -2.67 1.28
C GLU A 83 14.01 -2.84 2.58
N TRP A 84 12.72 -2.53 2.55
CA TRP A 84 11.83 -2.71 3.70
C TRP A 84 11.61 -4.19 4.06
N VAL A 85 11.49 -5.07 3.06
CA VAL A 85 11.44 -6.53 3.29
C VAL A 85 12.77 -7.02 3.87
N LEU A 86 13.90 -6.60 3.28
CA LEU A 86 15.23 -6.99 3.77
C LEU A 86 15.48 -6.53 5.22
N PHE A 87 15.01 -5.34 5.58
CA PHE A 87 15.10 -4.84 6.96
C PHE A 87 14.32 -5.75 7.92
N TRP A 88 13.09 -6.13 7.57
CA TRP A 88 12.33 -7.09 8.37
C TRP A 88 13.05 -8.43 8.51
N THR A 89 13.56 -8.99 7.41
CA THR A 89 14.31 -10.25 7.43
C THR A 89 15.56 -10.20 8.32
N ALA A 90 16.19 -9.04 8.46
CA ALA A 90 17.38 -8.88 9.29
C ALA A 90 17.08 -8.74 10.79
N HIS A 91 15.90 -8.23 11.15
CA HIS A 91 15.56 -7.81 12.51
C HIS A 91 14.41 -8.60 13.15
N PHE A 92 13.68 -9.41 12.38
CA PHE A 92 12.56 -10.20 12.86
C PHE A 92 12.83 -11.71 12.73
N GLU A 93 12.81 -12.41 13.85
CA GLU A 93 12.91 -13.87 13.94
C GLU A 93 11.56 -14.45 14.41
N PRO A 94 10.92 -15.41 13.72
CA PRO A 94 9.59 -15.88 14.09
C PRO A 94 9.44 -16.43 15.51
N ALA A 95 10.52 -16.99 16.08
CA ALA A 95 10.51 -17.54 17.43
C ALA A 95 10.69 -16.46 18.53
N GLU A 96 11.41 -15.38 18.23
CA GLU A 96 11.86 -14.38 19.21
C GLU A 96 11.18 -13.01 19.02
N GLY A 97 10.62 -12.76 17.83
CA GLY A 97 10.04 -11.50 17.42
C GLY A 97 11.10 -10.51 16.90
N TRP A 98 10.86 -9.22 17.17
CA TRP A 98 11.80 -8.15 16.83
C TRP A 98 12.99 -8.16 17.79
N ASP A 99 14.19 -8.04 17.24
CA ASP A 99 15.44 -7.95 18.00
C ASP A 99 15.52 -6.71 18.88
N ASP A 100 14.99 -5.59 18.40
CA ASP A 100 14.95 -4.30 19.09
C ASP A 100 13.58 -3.60 18.87
N PRO A 101 12.96 -3.03 19.92
CA PRO A 101 11.74 -2.22 19.78
C PRO A 101 11.86 -1.05 18.79
N ASP A 102 13.05 -0.45 18.66
CA ASP A 102 13.32 0.64 17.72
C ASP A 102 13.34 0.12 16.28
N SER A 103 13.84 -1.10 16.02
CA SER A 103 13.74 -1.76 14.72
C SER A 103 12.28 -1.91 14.30
N ARG A 104 11.42 -2.34 15.22
CA ARG A 104 9.97 -2.45 14.97
C ARG A 104 9.35 -1.10 14.65
N ALA A 105 9.67 -0.07 15.44
CA ALA A 105 9.13 1.27 15.25
C ALA A 105 9.55 1.87 13.91
N GLN A 106 10.83 1.71 13.54
CA GLN A 106 11.36 2.12 12.25
C GLN A 106 10.65 1.39 11.11
N TRP A 107 10.51 0.07 11.19
CA TRP A 107 9.87 -0.72 10.15
C TRP A 107 8.39 -0.32 9.95
N LEU A 108 7.64 -0.09 11.03
CA LEU A 108 6.26 0.39 10.94
C LEU A 108 6.17 1.77 10.29
N ALA A 109 7.03 2.71 10.67
CA ALA A 109 7.04 4.05 10.09
C ALA A 109 7.36 4.02 8.59
N VAL A 110 8.36 3.25 8.19
CA VAL A 110 8.71 3.09 6.77
C VAL A 110 7.59 2.39 6.00
N GLY A 111 6.93 1.39 6.59
CA GLY A 111 5.80 0.71 5.98
C GLY A 111 4.62 1.65 5.71
N ASP A 112 4.30 2.53 6.66
CA ASP A 112 3.26 3.55 6.49
C ASP A 112 3.60 4.54 5.35
N ASP A 113 4.86 4.93 5.23
CA ASP A 113 5.32 5.80 4.14
C ASP A 113 5.20 5.10 2.77
N LEU A 114 5.62 3.84 2.69
CA LEU A 114 5.54 3.04 1.46
C LEU A 114 4.10 2.82 1.00
N VAL A 115 3.15 2.58 1.92
CA VAL A 115 1.74 2.45 1.57
C VAL A 115 1.21 3.73 0.93
N ARG A 116 1.54 4.90 1.48
CA ARG A 116 1.10 6.18 0.91
C ARG A 116 1.67 6.41 -0.47
N GLU A 117 2.96 6.12 -0.67
CA GLU A 117 3.60 6.28 -1.98
C GLU A 117 3.05 5.30 -3.00
N LEU A 118 2.87 4.04 -2.61
CA LEU A 118 2.28 3.01 -3.45
C LEU A 118 0.85 3.38 -3.85
N GLU A 119 0.03 3.83 -2.89
CA GLU A 119 -1.34 4.29 -3.13
C GLU A 119 -1.40 5.37 -4.23
N LEU A 120 -0.43 6.28 -4.28
CA LEU A 120 -0.37 7.31 -5.31
C LEU A 120 0.01 6.76 -6.69
N GLU A 121 0.97 5.84 -6.75
CA GLU A 121 1.44 5.26 -8.02
C GLU A 121 0.39 4.34 -8.65
N VAL A 122 -0.36 3.59 -7.83
CA VAL A 122 -1.37 2.62 -8.32
C VAL A 122 -2.80 3.12 -8.23
N TYR A 123 -3.01 4.41 -7.92
CA TYR A 123 -4.34 4.95 -7.59
C TYR A 123 -5.41 4.66 -8.64
N ASP A 124 -5.05 4.68 -9.92
CA ASP A 124 -6.04 4.47 -10.99
C ASP A 124 -6.31 2.98 -11.29
N ILE A 125 -5.64 2.04 -10.61
CA ILE A 125 -5.78 0.60 -10.92
C ILE A 125 -6.00 -0.28 -9.70
N ALA A 126 -5.63 0.15 -8.49
CA ALA A 126 -5.69 -0.70 -7.31
C ALA A 126 -6.08 0.08 -6.05
N VAL A 127 -6.63 -0.66 -5.09
CA VAL A 127 -6.75 -0.26 -3.69
C VAL A 127 -5.66 -0.97 -2.89
N VAL A 128 -4.82 -0.20 -2.19
CA VAL A 128 -3.76 -0.74 -1.33
C VAL A 128 -4.33 -1.09 0.05
N LEU A 129 -4.13 -2.33 0.49
CA LEU A 129 -4.62 -2.87 1.75
C LEU A 129 -3.43 -3.16 2.67
N PRO A 130 -3.09 -2.26 3.61
CA PRO A 130 -2.02 -2.51 4.57
C PRO A 130 -2.40 -3.63 5.54
N GLU A 131 -1.65 -4.72 5.54
CA GLU A 131 -1.89 -5.93 6.34
C GLU A 131 -0.67 -6.33 7.21
N PHE A 132 0.23 -5.40 7.47
CA PHE A 132 1.50 -5.64 8.15
C PHE A 132 1.52 -5.19 9.63
N ARG A 133 0.35 -4.81 10.18
CA ARG A 133 0.20 -4.25 11.52
C ARG A 133 -0.30 -5.27 12.54
#